data_AF-A0A4D4JXD3-F1
#
_entry.id   AF-A0A4D4JXD3-F1
#
_cell.length_a   1.000
_cell.length_b   1.000
_cell.length_c   1.000
_cell.angle_alpha   90.00
_cell.angle_beta   90.00
_cell.angle_gamma   90.00
#
_symmetry.space_group_name_H-M   'P 1'
#
loop_
_entity.id
_entity.type
_entity.pdbx_description
1 polymer ?
#
loop_
_entity_poly.entity_id
_entity_poly.type
_entity_poly.pdbx_seq_one_letter_code
_entity_poly.pdbx_strand_id
1 'polypeptide(L)'
;MWVTGLGWATALGCGLEEVWSALLQGRTGVDAVPSEHRLRNGDAAVVRDLPLSMTPVERQHLLTRDTLAAAVRDAGLELTDARLRPVLGTSYGPHLDTVGVPALDRWAADAVRALGIVKAPLSVTTACSSGSDSLMVGAELIRSGAEDLCVCGGADVLTAAKRLGHSVLGTMSPTSLRAFDADNDGTILGKARRSSSWNPAGRPVRAGPGRTVSSSAPARPMTR
;
A
#
# COMPACT_ATOMS: atom_id res chain seq x y z
N MET A 1 24.56 6.69 -3.38
CA MET A 1 23.55 5.98 -2.57
C MET A 1 22.71 5.14 -3.51
N TRP A 2 22.41 3.91 -3.12
CA TRP A 2 21.73 2.93 -3.97
C TRP A 2 20.59 2.31 -3.18
N VAL A 3 19.50 1.97 -3.87
CA VAL A 3 18.45 1.11 -3.32
C VAL A 3 18.79 -0.32 -3.73
N THR A 4 19.03 -1.19 -2.75
CA THR A 4 19.51 -2.56 -3.00
C THR A 4 18.46 -3.63 -2.77
N GLY A 5 17.33 -3.29 -2.16
CA GLY A 5 16.20 -4.20 -1.99
C GLY A 5 14.89 -3.46 -1.75
N LEU A 6 13.79 -4.12 -2.05
CA LEU A 6 12.43 -3.60 -1.96
C LEU A 6 11.50 -4.62 -1.27
N GLY A 7 10.52 -4.11 -0.54
CA GLY A 7 9.47 -4.92 0.05
C GLY A 7 8.18 -4.11 0.12
N TRP A 8 7.06 -4.75 -0.16
CA TRP A 8 5.74 -4.15 0.01
C TRP A 8 4.71 -5.17 0.46
N ALA A 9 3.60 -4.66 0.98
CA ALA A 9 2.37 -5.39 1.14
C ALA A 9 1.23 -4.41 0.84
N THR A 10 0.42 -4.76 -0.16
CA THR A 10 -0.57 -3.85 -0.74
C THR A 10 -1.89 -4.58 -0.96
N ALA A 11 -2.94 -3.85 -1.35
CA ALA A 11 -4.21 -4.44 -1.75
C ALA A 11 -4.15 -5.25 -3.06
N LEU A 12 -3.05 -5.12 -3.82
CA LEU A 12 -2.79 -5.87 -5.05
C LEU A 12 -1.95 -7.13 -4.82
N GLY A 13 -1.40 -7.32 -3.62
CA GLY A 13 -0.50 -8.42 -3.28
C GLY A 13 0.71 -7.98 -2.46
N CYS A 14 1.53 -8.96 -2.11
CA CYS A 14 2.76 -8.81 -1.33
C CYS A 14 4.02 -9.15 -2.14
N GLY A 15 3.89 -9.80 -3.31
CA GLY A 15 5.01 -10.07 -4.21
C GLY A 15 5.33 -8.89 -5.13
N LEU A 16 6.62 -8.62 -5.38
CA LEU A 16 7.05 -7.56 -6.30
C LEU A 16 6.54 -7.82 -7.74
N GLU A 17 6.80 -9.00 -8.28
CA GLU A 17 6.36 -9.35 -9.64
C GLU A 17 4.84 -9.43 -9.78
N GLU A 18 4.16 -9.95 -8.75
CA GLU A 18 2.70 -10.05 -8.71
C GLU A 18 2.04 -8.68 -8.82
N VAL A 19 2.47 -7.74 -7.96
CA VAL A 19 1.91 -6.38 -7.92
C VAL A 19 2.31 -5.60 -9.16
N TRP A 20 3.55 -5.77 -9.65
CA TRP A 20 3.98 -5.16 -10.91
C TRP A 20 3.10 -5.61 -12.08
N SER A 21 2.88 -6.91 -12.22
CA SER A 21 1.96 -7.47 -13.22
C SER A 21 0.53 -6.94 -13.06
N ALA A 22 0.05 -6.80 -11.81
CA ALA A 22 -1.27 -6.23 -11.53
C ALA A 22 -1.39 -4.79 -12.04
N LEU A 23 -0.37 -3.97 -11.78
CA LEU A 23 -0.33 -2.57 -12.19
C LEU A 23 -0.31 -2.45 -13.72
N LEU A 24 0.51 -3.24 -14.41
CA LEU A 24 0.56 -3.26 -15.88
C LEU A 24 -0.76 -3.68 -16.53
N GLN A 25 -1.53 -4.54 -15.86
CA GLN A 25 -2.87 -4.97 -16.30
C GLN A 25 -3.98 -3.98 -15.91
N GLY A 26 -3.65 -2.88 -15.22
CA GLY A 26 -4.64 -1.94 -14.71
C GLY A 26 -5.57 -2.54 -13.65
N ARG A 27 -5.13 -3.61 -12.95
CA ARG A 27 -5.89 -4.18 -11.84
C ARG A 27 -5.91 -3.21 -10.66
N THR A 28 -6.95 -3.32 -9.85
CA THR A 28 -7.11 -2.53 -8.64
C THR A 28 -7.29 -3.40 -7.40
N GLY A 29 -6.85 -2.88 -6.26
CA GLY A 29 -7.10 -3.45 -4.94
C GLY A 29 -8.23 -2.77 -4.16
N VAL A 30 -8.94 -1.80 -4.76
CA VAL A 30 -10.12 -1.20 -4.12
C VAL A 30 -11.28 -2.16 -4.21
N ASP A 31 -11.92 -2.37 -3.07
CA ASP A 31 -13.14 -3.16 -2.97
C ASP A 31 -14.07 -2.56 -1.89
N ALA A 32 -15.31 -3.02 -1.88
CA ALA A 32 -16.26 -2.66 -0.84
C ALA A 32 -15.77 -3.19 0.52
N VAL A 33 -15.62 -2.30 1.49
CA VAL A 33 -15.18 -2.67 2.85
C VAL A 33 -16.30 -2.37 3.86
N PRO A 34 -16.81 -3.39 4.58
CA PRO A 34 -17.85 -3.19 5.58
C PRO A 34 -17.48 -2.13 6.62
N SER A 35 -18.47 -1.40 7.11
CA SER A 35 -18.32 -0.46 8.22
C SER A 35 -19.57 -0.46 9.08
N GLU A 36 -19.40 -0.35 10.38
CA GLU A 36 -20.48 -0.07 11.34
C GLU A 36 -20.92 1.40 11.31
N HIS A 37 -20.10 2.28 10.71
CA HIS A 37 -20.38 3.69 10.61
C HIS A 37 -20.96 4.05 9.25
N ARG A 38 -21.79 5.09 9.22
CA ARG A 38 -22.21 5.72 7.96
C ARG A 38 -21.04 6.51 7.40
N LEU A 39 -20.49 6.03 6.29
CA LEU A 39 -19.39 6.67 5.58
C LEU A 39 -19.90 7.33 4.29
N ARG A 40 -19.15 8.33 3.82
CA ARG A 40 -19.36 8.95 2.52
C ARG A 40 -19.15 7.95 1.38
N ASN A 41 -18.28 6.96 1.58
CA ASN A 41 -18.03 5.86 0.66
C ASN A 41 -17.59 4.59 1.42
N GLY A 42 -18.10 3.43 0.98
CA GLY A 42 -17.78 2.12 1.54
C GLY A 42 -16.49 1.50 0.98
N ASP A 43 -15.98 2.00 -0.13
CA ASP A 43 -14.84 1.44 -0.82
C ASP A 43 -13.52 1.80 -0.15
N ALA A 44 -12.59 0.84 -0.12
CA ALA A 44 -11.23 1.05 0.35
C ALA A 44 -10.28 -0.01 -0.23
N ALA A 45 -8.97 0.24 -0.18
CA ALA A 45 -7.96 -0.76 -0.52
C ALA A 45 -7.29 -1.30 0.74
N VAL A 46 -7.46 -2.59 0.99
CA VAL A 46 -6.94 -3.29 2.18
C VAL A 46 -5.94 -4.36 1.79
N VAL A 47 -4.89 -4.52 2.59
CA VAL A 47 -3.93 -5.63 2.41
C VAL A 47 -4.68 -6.94 2.67
N ARG A 48 -4.78 -7.79 1.64
CA ARG A 48 -5.67 -8.96 1.63
C ARG A 48 -5.30 -9.99 2.70
N ASP A 49 -4.01 -10.13 2.98
CA ASP A 49 -3.47 -11.08 3.96
C ASP A 49 -3.64 -10.61 5.41
N LEU A 50 -4.21 -9.42 5.63
CA LEU A 50 -4.44 -8.82 6.95
C LEU A 50 -5.95 -8.60 7.16
N PRO A 51 -6.71 -9.66 7.51
CA PRO A 51 -8.17 -9.60 7.58
C PRO A 51 -8.64 -8.59 8.62
N LEU A 52 -9.74 -7.90 8.33
CA LEU A 52 -10.28 -6.83 9.18
C LEU A 52 -10.80 -7.31 10.54
N SER A 53 -10.94 -8.61 10.74
CA SER A 53 -11.21 -9.22 12.04
C SER A 53 -10.03 -9.13 13.02
N MET A 54 -8.80 -8.93 12.52
CA MET A 54 -7.63 -8.65 13.35
C MET A 54 -7.64 -7.19 13.82
N THR A 55 -7.14 -6.98 15.04
CA THR A 55 -7.06 -5.61 15.58
C THR A 55 -6.15 -4.74 14.71
N PRO A 56 -6.40 -3.43 14.61
CA PRO A 56 -5.52 -2.52 13.88
C PRO A 56 -4.04 -2.58 14.31
N VAL A 57 -3.78 -2.78 15.62
CA VAL A 57 -2.43 -2.93 16.17
C VAL A 57 -1.74 -4.18 15.64
N GLU A 58 -2.42 -5.34 15.70
CA GLU A 58 -1.87 -6.60 15.16
C GLU A 58 -1.61 -6.49 13.66
N ARG A 59 -2.55 -5.92 12.90
CA ARG A 59 -2.37 -5.72 11.46
C ARG A 59 -1.18 -4.84 11.15
N GLN A 60 -1.00 -3.72 11.86
CA GLN A 60 0.15 -2.83 11.63
C GLN A 60 1.46 -3.52 12.01
N HIS A 61 1.48 -4.27 13.11
CA HIS A 61 2.66 -5.03 13.52
C HIS A 61 3.07 -6.06 12.46
N LEU A 62 2.15 -6.90 12.00
CA LEU A 62 2.41 -7.91 10.98
C LEU A 62 2.82 -7.26 9.65
N LEU A 63 2.09 -6.23 9.20
CA LEU A 63 2.40 -5.46 8.00
C LEU A 63 3.85 -4.95 8.02
N THR A 64 4.22 -4.30 9.13
CA THR A 64 5.55 -3.70 9.29
C THR A 64 6.61 -4.78 9.31
N ARG A 65 6.44 -5.80 10.16
CA ARG A 65 7.38 -6.91 10.33
C ARG A 65 7.66 -7.61 9.00
N ASP A 66 6.61 -8.00 8.29
CA ASP A 66 6.76 -8.84 7.10
C ASP A 66 7.31 -8.04 5.92
N THR A 67 6.88 -6.79 5.75
CA THR A 67 7.38 -5.90 4.69
C THR A 67 8.85 -5.53 4.91
N LEU A 68 9.23 -5.23 6.15
CA LEU A 68 10.62 -4.94 6.51
C LEU A 68 11.51 -6.14 6.23
N ALA A 69 11.07 -7.32 6.64
CA ALA A 69 11.83 -8.55 6.43
C ALA A 69 11.94 -8.93 4.94
N ALA A 70 10.89 -8.68 4.14
CA ALA A 70 10.95 -8.84 2.70
C ALA A 70 12.00 -7.91 2.07
N ALA A 71 12.00 -6.62 2.42
CA ALA A 71 12.95 -5.65 1.86
C ALA A 71 14.41 -5.97 2.19
N VAL A 72 14.69 -6.41 3.44
CA VAL A 72 16.04 -6.79 3.87
C VAL A 72 16.51 -8.06 3.15
N ARG A 73 15.63 -9.06 3.03
CA ARG A 73 15.95 -10.31 2.31
C ARG A 73 16.15 -10.09 0.81
N ASP A 74 15.35 -9.22 0.19
CA ASP A 74 15.49 -8.85 -1.23
C ASP A 74 16.86 -8.20 -1.50
N ALA A 75 17.39 -7.44 -0.54
CA ALA A 75 18.74 -6.89 -0.59
C ALA A 75 19.87 -7.92 -0.37
N GLY A 76 19.55 -9.19 -0.07
CA GLY A 76 20.54 -10.22 0.27
C GLY A 76 21.22 -9.98 1.62
N LEU A 77 20.55 -9.28 2.55
CA LEU A 77 21.09 -8.91 3.86
C LEU A 77 20.46 -9.76 4.98
N GLU A 78 21.20 -9.88 6.08
CA GLU A 78 20.71 -10.49 7.31
C GLU A 78 19.99 -9.46 8.17
N LEU A 79 18.86 -9.86 8.77
CA LEU A 79 18.11 -8.99 9.70
C LEU A 79 18.93 -8.60 10.94
N THR A 80 19.93 -9.42 11.29
CA THR A 80 20.81 -9.19 12.43
C THR A 80 22.07 -8.38 12.08
N ASP A 81 22.21 -7.87 10.84
CA ASP A 81 23.33 -6.99 10.48
C ASP A 81 23.34 -5.77 11.42
N ALA A 82 24.42 -5.64 12.21
CA ALA A 82 24.56 -4.59 13.21
C ALA A 82 24.56 -3.18 12.62
N ARG A 83 24.78 -3.03 11.30
CA ARG A 83 24.72 -1.75 10.60
C ARG A 83 23.29 -1.34 10.26
N LEU A 84 22.36 -2.29 10.11
CA LEU A 84 21.00 -2.06 9.64
C LEU A 84 20.21 -1.14 10.58
N ARG A 85 19.98 0.11 10.15
CA ARG A 85 19.13 1.08 10.84
C ARG A 85 17.73 1.12 10.22
N PRO A 86 16.66 0.80 10.97
CA PRO A 86 15.31 1.04 10.50
C PRO A 86 14.92 2.52 10.63
N VAL A 87 14.31 3.07 9.58
CA VAL A 87 13.70 4.42 9.57
C VAL A 87 12.27 4.27 9.06
N LEU A 88 11.30 4.33 9.98
CA LEU A 88 9.94 3.85 9.71
C LEU A 88 8.90 4.95 9.90
N GLY A 89 8.07 5.12 8.87
CA GLY A 89 7.02 6.14 8.79
C GLY A 89 5.63 5.60 9.11
N THR A 90 4.77 6.43 9.70
CA THR A 90 3.32 6.16 9.77
C THR A 90 2.52 7.45 9.71
N SER A 91 1.29 7.41 9.20
CA SER A 91 0.43 8.60 9.13
C SER A 91 -0.19 8.97 10.48
N TYR A 92 -0.31 7.99 11.37
CA TYR A 92 -0.70 8.06 12.80
C TYR A 92 -0.91 6.64 13.38
N GLY A 93 -0.75 5.59 12.56
CA GLY A 93 -1.04 4.20 12.97
C GLY A 93 -2.49 3.99 13.45
N PRO A 94 -2.73 2.98 14.31
CA PRO A 94 -4.01 2.68 14.92
C PRO A 94 -4.31 3.52 16.17
N HIS A 95 -3.52 4.58 16.43
CA HIS A 95 -3.60 5.37 17.67
C HIS A 95 -4.93 6.11 17.84
N LEU A 96 -5.68 6.37 16.76
CA LEU A 96 -7.02 6.96 16.86
C LEU A 96 -8.09 5.93 17.27
N ASP A 97 -7.82 4.65 17.07
CA ASP A 97 -8.79 3.56 17.28
C ASP A 97 -8.47 2.75 18.54
N THR A 98 -7.29 2.95 19.14
CA THR A 98 -6.81 2.14 20.25
C THR A 98 -6.56 3.02 21.46
N VAL A 99 -7.32 2.80 22.52
CA VAL A 99 -7.11 3.47 23.81
C VAL A 99 -5.90 2.86 24.51
N GLY A 100 -5.04 3.70 25.11
CA GLY A 100 -3.92 3.23 25.90
C GLY A 100 -2.69 2.79 25.11
N VAL A 101 -2.53 3.23 23.85
CA VAL A 101 -1.25 3.05 23.14
C VAL A 101 -0.21 3.97 23.77
N PRO A 102 0.86 3.43 24.38
CA PRO A 102 1.70 4.20 25.29
C PRO A 102 2.58 5.25 24.59
N ALA A 103 2.99 5.00 23.33
CA ALA A 103 3.83 5.92 22.55
C ALA A 103 3.71 5.68 21.03
N LEU A 104 3.87 6.74 20.24
CA LEU A 104 3.69 6.75 18.77
C LEU A 104 4.74 5.94 18.00
N ASP A 105 5.87 5.61 18.62
CA ASP A 105 6.98 4.83 18.06
C ASP A 105 6.90 3.34 18.40
N ARG A 106 6.01 2.95 19.33
CA ARG A 106 6.00 1.59 19.89
C ARG A 106 5.77 0.51 18.84
N TRP A 107 4.91 0.76 17.86
CA TRP A 107 4.63 -0.15 16.75
C TRP A 107 5.91 -0.52 15.97
N ALA A 108 6.78 0.46 15.73
CA ALA A 108 8.03 0.28 15.01
C ALA A 108 9.02 -0.50 15.87
N ALA A 109 9.17 -0.12 17.14
CA ALA A 109 10.08 -0.77 18.07
C ALA A 109 9.73 -2.26 18.27
N ASP A 110 8.45 -2.59 18.40
CA ASP A 110 8.00 -3.98 18.58
C ASP A 110 8.17 -4.80 17.29
N ALA A 111 7.90 -4.23 16.10
CA ALA A 111 8.12 -4.93 14.83
C ALA A 111 9.62 -5.20 14.58
N VAL A 112 10.49 -4.23 14.84
CA VAL A 112 11.95 -4.36 14.70
C VAL A 112 12.49 -5.40 15.69
N ARG A 113 12.05 -5.37 16.95
CA ARG A 113 12.45 -6.35 17.98
C ARG A 113 12.02 -7.77 17.60
N ALA A 114 10.81 -7.93 17.06
CA ALA A 114 10.30 -9.24 16.64
C ALA A 114 11.14 -9.89 15.53
N LEU A 115 11.92 -9.10 14.78
CA LEU A 115 12.82 -9.57 13.73
C LEU A 115 14.26 -9.79 14.19
N GLY A 116 14.58 -9.48 15.45
CA GLY A 116 15.95 -9.56 15.96
C GLY A 116 16.89 -8.48 15.40
N ILE A 117 16.35 -7.41 14.80
CA ILE A 117 17.17 -6.29 14.34
C ILE A 117 17.78 -5.58 15.55
N VAL A 118 19.09 -5.35 15.49
CA VAL A 118 19.89 -4.90 16.62
C VAL A 118 19.63 -3.42 16.95
N LYS A 119 19.54 -2.56 15.93
CA LYS A 119 19.34 -1.11 16.13
C LYS A 119 17.88 -0.77 16.32
N ALA A 120 17.60 0.09 17.30
CA ALA A 120 16.27 0.67 17.47
C ALA A 120 15.86 1.52 16.24
N PRO A 121 14.57 1.50 15.87
CA PRO A 121 14.07 2.28 14.75
C PRO A 121 14.08 3.78 15.06
N LEU A 122 14.19 4.58 14.00
CA LEU A 122 13.78 5.99 14.02
C LEU A 122 12.37 6.08 13.44
N SER A 123 11.43 6.60 14.23
CA SER A 123 10.04 6.76 13.78
C SER A 123 9.82 8.16 13.21
N VAL A 124 9.24 8.25 12.01
CA VAL A 124 8.94 9.50 11.31
C VAL A 124 7.43 9.64 11.15
N THR A 125 6.88 10.79 11.52
CA THR A 125 5.44 11.05 11.41
C THR A 125 5.18 12.44 10.84
N THR A 126 4.66 12.45 9.62
CA THR A 126 4.33 13.64 8.81
C THR A 126 3.07 13.35 7.98
N ALA A 127 2.14 12.59 8.56
CA ALA A 127 0.89 12.17 7.92
C ALA A 127 1.12 11.42 6.59
N CYS A 128 0.64 11.98 5.48
CA CYS A 128 0.67 11.31 4.17
C CYS A 128 2.08 11.21 3.57
N SER A 129 3.03 12.04 4.02
CA SER A 129 4.42 12.03 3.52
C SER A 129 5.35 11.15 4.35
N SER A 130 4.92 10.56 5.46
CA SER A 130 5.80 9.82 6.39
C SER A 130 6.67 8.76 5.72
N GLY A 131 6.13 8.05 4.72
CA GLY A 131 6.91 7.06 3.96
C GLY A 131 8.06 7.71 3.16
N SER A 132 7.80 8.81 2.46
CA SER A 132 8.82 9.56 1.73
C SER A 132 9.82 10.25 2.65
N ASP A 133 9.33 10.80 3.75
CA ASP A 133 10.18 11.50 4.72
C ASP A 133 11.13 10.51 5.42
N SER A 134 10.71 9.26 5.64
CA SER A 134 11.59 8.20 6.13
C SER A 134 12.79 7.93 5.18
N LEU A 135 12.56 7.97 3.87
CA LEU A 135 13.62 7.82 2.86
C LEU A 135 14.58 9.02 2.91
N MET A 136 14.05 10.23 3.07
CA MET A 136 14.87 11.44 3.18
C MET A 136 15.74 11.42 4.44
N VAL A 137 15.18 11.02 5.58
CA VAL A 137 15.90 10.86 6.85
C VAL A 137 16.99 9.80 6.71
N GLY A 138 16.66 8.61 6.20
CA GLY A 138 17.65 7.54 5.97
C GLY A 138 18.76 7.97 5.01
N ALA A 139 18.41 8.72 3.96
CA ALA A 139 19.40 9.24 3.03
C ALA A 139 20.33 10.26 3.70
N GLU A 140 19.82 11.13 4.57
CA GLU A 140 20.68 12.07 5.30
C GLU A 140 21.60 11.36 6.30
N LEU A 141 21.12 10.32 6.99
CA LEU A 141 21.95 9.50 7.88
C LEU A 141 23.12 8.86 7.13
N ILE A 142 22.89 8.38 5.91
CA ILE A 142 23.96 7.81 5.07
C ILE A 142 24.90 8.90 4.53
N ARG A 143 24.36 10.03 4.05
CA ARG A 143 25.19 11.13 3.52
C ARG A 143 26.10 11.75 4.56
N SER A 144 25.62 11.89 5.80
CA SER A 144 26.37 12.44 6.92
C SER A 144 27.39 11.46 7.52
N GLY A 145 27.36 10.18 7.13
CA GLY A 145 28.19 9.12 7.70
C GLY A 145 27.72 8.64 9.09
N ALA A 146 26.51 9.01 9.51
CA ALA A 146 25.92 8.55 10.77
C ALA A 146 25.47 7.08 10.70
N GLU A 147 25.10 6.60 9.51
CA GLU A 147 24.69 5.21 9.27
C GLU A 147 25.23 4.72 7.92
N ASP A 148 25.66 3.46 7.84
CA ASP A 148 26.13 2.87 6.56
C ASP A 148 24.99 2.19 5.77
N LEU A 149 23.92 1.81 6.47
CA LEU A 149 22.84 0.99 5.94
C LEU A 149 21.52 1.35 6.63
N CYS A 150 20.53 1.75 5.84
CA CYS A 150 19.18 2.00 6.33
C CYS A 150 18.15 1.16 5.59
N VAL A 151 17.15 0.66 6.32
CA VAL A 151 15.89 0.18 5.74
C VAL A 151 14.82 1.22 6.04
N CYS A 152 14.26 1.81 4.98
CA CYS A 152 13.34 2.93 5.06
C CYS A 152 11.98 2.53 4.50
N GLY A 153 10.89 3.02 5.09
CA GLY A 153 9.55 2.76 4.58
C GLY A 153 8.47 3.27 5.52
N GLY A 154 7.22 2.94 5.24
CA GLY A 154 6.13 3.27 6.14
C GLY A 154 5.03 2.22 6.15
N ALA A 155 4.29 2.16 7.26
CA ALA A 155 3.24 1.18 7.48
C ALA A 155 1.98 1.83 8.05
N ASP A 156 0.89 1.65 7.31
CA ASP A 156 -0.43 2.09 7.71
C ASP A 156 -1.48 1.04 7.36
N VAL A 157 -2.41 0.85 8.30
CA VAL A 157 -3.58 -0.01 8.10
C VAL A 157 -4.84 0.85 8.05
N LEU A 158 -5.85 0.33 7.35
CA LEU A 158 -7.18 0.92 7.33
C LEU A 158 -7.86 0.72 8.69
N THR A 159 -8.37 1.79 9.27
CA THR A 159 -9.07 1.79 10.56
C THR A 159 -10.40 2.54 10.48
N ALA A 160 -11.28 2.35 11.46
CA ALA A 160 -12.58 2.97 11.49
C ALA A 160 -12.47 4.49 11.67
N ALA A 161 -11.62 4.96 12.59
CA ALA A 161 -11.40 6.37 12.85
C ALA A 161 -10.82 7.09 11.62
N LYS A 162 -9.89 6.47 10.87
CA LYS A 162 -9.39 7.04 9.61
C LYS A 162 -10.52 7.21 8.59
N ARG A 163 -11.35 6.18 8.39
CA ARG A 163 -12.48 6.24 7.46
C ARG A 163 -13.50 7.29 7.86
N LEU A 164 -13.89 7.32 9.13
CA LEU A 164 -14.85 8.27 9.66
C LEU A 164 -14.31 9.70 9.58
N GLY A 165 -13.06 9.91 9.97
CA GLY A 165 -12.38 11.22 9.90
C GLY A 165 -12.38 11.78 8.47
N HIS A 166 -11.94 10.99 7.48
CA HIS A 166 -11.94 11.42 6.08
C HIS A 166 -13.35 11.61 5.49
N SER A 167 -14.33 10.85 5.97
CA SER A 167 -15.74 11.02 5.61
C SER A 167 -16.26 12.37 6.10
N VAL A 168 -16.02 12.72 7.37
CA VAL A 168 -16.52 13.97 7.99
C VAL A 168 -15.74 15.20 7.51
N LEU A 169 -14.43 15.08 7.32
CA LEU A 169 -13.59 16.16 6.76
C LEU A 169 -13.89 16.44 5.27
N GLY A 170 -14.70 15.62 4.62
CA GLY A 170 -15.08 15.81 3.22
C GLY A 170 -13.98 15.48 2.21
N THR A 171 -12.88 14.85 2.64
CA THR A 171 -11.75 14.48 1.77
C THR A 171 -11.97 13.15 1.06
N MET A 172 -12.87 12.30 1.57
CA MET A 172 -13.26 11.05 0.93
C MET A 172 -14.18 11.30 -0.28
N SER A 173 -13.85 10.71 -1.43
CA SER A 173 -14.71 10.72 -2.61
C SER A 173 -16.02 9.98 -2.32
N PRO A 174 -17.20 10.54 -2.63
CA PRO A 174 -18.48 9.83 -2.54
C PRO A 174 -18.67 8.76 -3.63
N THR A 175 -17.80 8.72 -4.65
CA THR A 175 -17.95 7.82 -5.80
C THR A 175 -16.77 6.86 -5.92
N SER A 176 -15.67 7.29 -6.55
CA SER A 176 -14.53 6.46 -6.90
C SER A 176 -13.26 7.30 -6.94
N LEU A 177 -12.08 6.66 -6.90
CA LEU A 177 -10.83 7.39 -7.14
C LEU A 177 -10.73 7.83 -8.61
N ARG A 178 -10.56 9.13 -8.83
CA ARG A 178 -10.36 9.73 -10.15
C ARG A 178 -9.14 10.65 -10.17
N ALA A 179 -7.98 10.11 -9.81
CA ALA A 179 -6.75 10.88 -9.74
C ALA A 179 -6.47 11.59 -11.09
N PHE A 180 -6.27 12.91 -11.03
CA PHE A 180 -6.02 13.80 -12.18
C PHE A 180 -7.18 13.96 -13.18
N ASP A 181 -8.36 13.42 -12.88
CA ASP A 181 -9.56 13.62 -13.69
C ASP A 181 -10.21 14.98 -13.40
N ALA A 182 -10.93 15.54 -14.37
CA ALA A 182 -11.67 16.79 -14.20
C ALA A 182 -12.81 16.66 -13.17
N ASP A 183 -13.38 15.46 -13.06
CA ASP A 183 -14.46 15.13 -12.12
C ASP A 183 -13.92 14.59 -10.79
N ASN A 184 -12.65 14.86 -10.43
CA ASN A 184 -12.07 14.43 -9.17
C ASN A 184 -12.80 15.08 -7.97
N ASP A 185 -13.44 14.25 -7.14
CA ASP A 185 -14.30 14.65 -6.03
C ASP A 185 -13.79 14.18 -4.65
N GLY A 186 -12.56 13.66 -4.58
CA GLY A 186 -11.89 13.27 -3.34
C GLY A 186 -10.98 12.04 -3.49
N THR A 187 -10.62 11.44 -2.36
CA THR A 187 -9.77 10.24 -2.30
C THR A 187 -10.52 9.00 -1.83
N ILE A 188 -9.98 7.82 -2.13
CA ILE A 188 -10.37 6.55 -1.52
C ILE A 188 -9.25 6.14 -0.58
N LEU A 189 -9.61 5.65 0.62
CA LEU A 189 -8.61 5.22 1.59
C LEU A 189 -8.05 3.85 1.21
N GLY A 190 -6.74 3.75 1.18
CA GLY A 190 -6.04 2.64 0.52
C GLY A 190 -5.83 2.92 -0.98
N LYS A 191 -4.66 2.54 -1.51
CA LYS A 191 -4.24 2.85 -2.89
C LYS A 191 -5.21 2.31 -3.94
N ALA A 192 -5.56 3.14 -4.93
CA ALA A 192 -6.89 3.05 -5.53
C ALA A 192 -7.02 2.70 -7.04
N ARG A 193 -8.29 2.55 -7.49
CA ARG A 193 -8.80 2.12 -8.82
C ARG A 193 -9.10 3.28 -9.77
N ARG A 194 -9.06 3.01 -11.09
CA ARG A 194 -9.84 3.70 -12.14
C ARG A 194 -11.02 2.84 -12.65
N SER A 195 -12.19 3.44 -12.90
CA SER A 195 -13.29 2.80 -13.66
C SER A 195 -13.69 3.64 -14.88
N SER A 196 -13.44 3.10 -16.10
CA SER A 196 -14.01 3.41 -17.45
C SER A 196 -14.34 4.88 -17.82
N SER A 197 -13.95 5.48 -18.94
CA SER A 197 -13.40 5.03 -20.23
C SER A 197 -12.57 6.20 -20.79
N TRP A 198 -11.38 5.94 -21.33
CA TRP A 198 -10.57 7.00 -21.96
C TRP A 198 -10.06 6.41 -23.24
N ASN A 199 -10.59 6.94 -24.34
CA ASN A 199 -10.18 6.66 -25.69
C ASN A 199 -9.28 7.83 -26.11
N PRO A 200 -7.97 7.63 -26.34
CA PRO A 200 -7.07 8.72 -26.70
C PRO A 200 -7.21 9.18 -28.16
N ALA A 201 -8.13 8.62 -28.95
CA ALA A 201 -8.35 9.04 -30.33
C ALA A 201 -9.67 9.82 -30.46
N GLY A 202 -9.57 11.14 -30.51
CA GLY A 202 -10.65 12.01 -30.97
C GLY A 202 -10.97 11.73 -32.44
N ARG A 203 -12.03 10.95 -32.69
CA ARG A 203 -12.86 11.02 -33.90
C ARG A 203 -14.15 10.21 -33.70
N PRO A 204 -15.34 10.77 -33.99
CA PRO A 204 -16.57 10.00 -33.90
C PRO A 204 -16.66 9.03 -35.09
N VAL A 205 -16.61 7.72 -34.81
CA VAL A 205 -16.95 6.71 -35.81
C VAL A 205 -18.47 6.53 -35.80
N ARG A 206 -19.11 6.93 -36.90
CA ARG A 206 -20.52 6.62 -37.17
C ARG A 206 -20.70 5.11 -37.17
N ALA A 207 -21.65 4.60 -36.38
CA ALA A 207 -22.11 3.22 -36.46
C ALA A 207 -22.87 3.01 -37.78
N GLY A 208 -22.31 2.20 -38.67
CA GLY A 208 -23.05 1.58 -39.78
C GLY A 208 -23.46 0.14 -39.40
N PRO A 209 -24.60 -0.39 -39.87
CA PRO A 209 -25.07 -1.71 -39.49
C PRO A 209 -24.40 -2.77 -40.37
N GLY A 210 -23.70 -3.73 -39.76
CA GLY A 210 -22.96 -4.76 -40.50
C GLY A 210 -22.70 -6.03 -39.68
N ARG A 211 -23.67 -6.95 -39.77
CA ARG A 211 -23.68 -8.41 -39.56
C ARG A 211 -22.39 -9.14 -39.11
N THR A 212 -22.59 -9.92 -38.03
CA THR A 212 -22.10 -11.29 -37.72
C THR A 212 -21.09 -11.98 -38.64
N VAL A 213 -20.02 -12.55 -38.04
CA VAL A 213 -19.54 -13.93 -38.33
C VAL A 213 -18.93 -14.56 -37.06
N SER A 214 -19.40 -15.76 -36.72
CA SER A 214 -18.80 -16.70 -35.77
C SER A 214 -17.80 -17.61 -36.47
N SER A 215 -16.73 -18.06 -35.80
CA SER A 215 -16.18 -19.41 -36.03
C SER A 215 -15.17 -19.82 -34.96
N SER A 216 -15.60 -20.78 -34.14
CA SER A 216 -14.89 -21.98 -33.67
C SER A 216 -13.37 -22.13 -33.90
N ALA A 217 -12.67 -22.45 -32.81
CA ALA A 217 -11.34 -23.05 -32.77
C ALA A 217 -11.30 -24.44 -33.45
N PRO A 218 -10.12 -24.91 -33.95
CA PRO A 218 -9.92 -26.31 -34.26
C PRO A 218 -9.16 -27.02 -33.14
N ALA A 219 -9.77 -28.08 -32.59
CA ALA A 219 -9.08 -29.13 -31.87
C ALA A 219 -8.67 -30.22 -32.88
N ARG A 220 -7.39 -30.61 -32.90
CA ARG A 220 -6.88 -31.80 -33.58
C ARG A 220 -6.83 -32.97 -32.58
N PRO A 221 -7.23 -34.19 -32.97
CA PRO A 221 -6.70 -35.39 -32.36
C PRO A 221 -5.74 -36.13 -33.31
N MET A 222 -4.69 -36.69 -32.71
CA MET A 222 -3.78 -37.67 -33.30
C MET A 222 -4.50 -39.02 -33.44
N THR A 223 -4.23 -39.76 -34.51
CA THR A 223 -3.91 -41.21 -34.42
C THR A 223 -3.39 -41.78 -35.74
N ARG A 224 -2.31 -42.56 -35.57
CA ARG A 224 -1.63 -43.54 -36.43
C ARG A 224 -0.93 -43.06 -37.70
#